data_AF-G0HF26-F1
#
_entry.id   AF-G0HF26-F1
#
_cell.length_a   1.000
_cell.length_b   1.000
_cell.length_c   1.000
_cell.angle_alpha   90.00
_cell.angle_beta   90.00
_cell.angle_gamma   90.00
#
_symmetry.space_group_name_H-M   'P 1'
#
loop_
_entity.id
_entity.type
_entity.pdbx_description
1 polymer ?
#
loop_
_entity_poly.entity_id
_entity_poly.type
_entity_poly.pdbx_seq_one_letter_code
_entity_poly.pdbx_strand_id
1 'polypeptide(L)'
;MSAQHDQTAGAGVVVSTRFSASEAAQLARVASRRDLSRSAVVRAGVDLLDATDDGRRVEPAQPGRVVDQGTRDAVLGVTMEIRRIGNNVNQMAKRVNGGRAGALHGLTGVVAELRDQAARLAEITDGIV
;
A
#
# COMPACT_ATOMS: atom_id res chain seq x y z
N MET A 1 27.29 26.57 -0.04
CA MET A 1 26.29 26.05 -1.00
C MET A 1 26.12 24.58 -0.68
N SER A 2 25.30 24.23 0.32
CA SER A 2 23.84 24.01 0.25
C SER A 2 23.48 22.73 -0.49
N ALA A 3 23.16 21.68 0.26
CA ALA A 3 21.94 20.88 0.08
C ALA A 3 21.78 19.92 1.26
N GLN A 4 21.01 20.40 2.22
CA GLN A 4 20.36 19.65 3.28
C GLN A 4 19.37 18.69 2.60
N HIS A 5 19.60 17.38 2.67
CA HIS A 5 18.59 16.38 2.34
C HIS A 5 18.11 15.76 3.64
N ASP A 6 17.10 16.42 4.20
CA ASP A 6 16.31 15.96 5.32
C ASP A 6 15.45 14.77 4.83
N GLN A 7 16.01 13.57 4.91
CA GLN A 7 15.27 12.33 4.69
C GLN A 7 14.67 11.90 6.03
N THR A 8 13.48 12.39 6.33
CA THR A 8 12.58 11.75 7.31
C THR A 8 12.09 10.42 6.73
N ALA A 9 12.96 9.42 6.66
CA ALA A 9 12.56 8.05 6.42
C ALA A 9 11.99 7.49 7.73
N GLY A 10 10.72 7.10 7.72
CA GLY A 10 10.05 6.53 8.89
C GLY A 10 10.92 5.46 9.56
N ALA A 11 11.20 5.63 10.84
CA ALA A 11 12.11 4.76 11.59
C ALA A 11 11.53 3.33 11.64
N GLY A 12 11.99 2.47 10.74
CA GLY A 12 11.66 1.05 10.74
C GLY A 12 12.37 0.34 11.88
N VAL A 13 11.68 -0.58 12.55
CA VAL A 13 12.29 -1.46 13.55
C VAL A 13 13.30 -2.37 12.85
N VAL A 14 14.55 -2.34 13.30
CA VAL A 14 15.62 -3.20 12.78
C VAL A 14 15.73 -4.43 13.67
N VAL A 15 15.58 -5.62 13.07
CA VAL A 15 15.74 -6.91 13.75
C VAL A 15 16.98 -7.61 13.20
N SER A 16 17.95 -7.92 14.06
CA SER A 16 19.13 -8.69 13.65
C SER A 16 18.84 -10.18 13.74
N THR A 17 19.02 -10.90 12.64
CA THR A 17 18.87 -12.36 12.57
C THR A 17 20.20 -13.02 12.24
N ARG A 18 20.54 -14.11 12.94
CA ARG A 18 21.74 -14.90 12.65
C ARG A 18 21.33 -16.13 11.84
N PHE A 19 22.02 -16.34 10.72
CA PHE A 19 21.87 -17.53 9.89
C PHE A 19 23.19 -18.30 9.87
N SER A 20 23.10 -19.63 9.93
CA SER A 20 24.21 -20.48 9.55
C SER A 20 24.55 -20.31 8.06
N ALA A 21 25.73 -20.78 7.64
CA ALA A 21 26.16 -20.66 6.24
C ALA A 21 25.21 -21.39 5.27
N SER A 22 24.67 -22.55 5.67
CA SER A 22 23.73 -23.32 4.87
C SER A 22 22.38 -22.63 4.72
N GLU A 23 21.84 -22.06 5.81
CA GLU A 23 20.59 -21.28 5.79
C GLU A 23 20.74 -20.00 4.97
N ALA A 24 21.86 -19.29 5.11
CA ALA A 24 22.14 -18.10 4.32
C ALA A 24 22.21 -18.42 2.81
N ALA A 25 22.81 -19.56 2.45
CA ALA A 25 22.84 -20.03 1.06
C ALA A 25 21.45 -20.41 0.54
N GLN A 26 20.63 -21.08 1.36
CA GLN A 26 19.23 -21.37 1.01
C GLN A 26 18.43 -20.08 0.80
N LEU A 27 18.55 -19.13 1.72
CA LEU A 27 17.87 -17.84 1.65
C LEU A 27 18.30 -17.05 0.40
N ALA A 28 19.59 -17.06 0.06
CA ALA A 28 20.09 -16.44 -1.17
C ALA A 28 19.52 -17.08 -2.44
N ARG A 29 19.37 -18.41 -2.48
CA ARG A 29 18.72 -19.11 -3.61
C ARG A 29 17.25 -18.74 -3.75
N VAL A 30 16.52 -18.64 -2.63
CA VAL A 30 15.10 -18.24 -2.65
C VAL A 30 14.96 -16.78 -3.10
N ALA A 31 15.78 -15.90 -2.56
CA ALA A 31 15.86 -14.49 -2.92
C ALA A 31 16.09 -14.30 -4.43
N SER A 32 17.09 -14.99 -5.00
CA SER A 32 17.38 -14.97 -6.43
C SER A 32 16.21 -15.49 -7.28
N ARG A 33 15.58 -16.61 -6.90
CA ARG A 33 14.44 -17.18 -7.65
C ARG A 33 13.20 -16.28 -7.66
N ARG A 34 13.08 -15.36 -6.70
CA ARG A 34 11.91 -14.49 -6.53
C ARG A 34 12.18 -13.03 -6.90
N ASP A 35 13.42 -12.70 -7.29
CA ASP A 35 13.89 -11.33 -7.50
C ASP A 35 13.65 -10.41 -6.29
N LEU A 36 13.96 -10.94 -5.09
CA LEU A 36 13.77 -10.25 -3.82
C LEU A 36 15.10 -10.12 -3.07
N SER A 37 15.20 -9.13 -2.17
CA SER A 37 16.29 -9.09 -1.19
C SER A 37 16.09 -10.18 -0.14
N ARG A 38 17.18 -10.60 0.53
CA ARG A 38 17.11 -11.60 1.62
C ARG A 38 16.14 -11.18 2.74
N SER A 39 16.13 -9.90 3.10
CA SER A 39 15.22 -9.35 4.11
C SER A 39 13.76 -9.32 3.63
N ALA A 40 13.52 -9.07 2.34
CA ALA A 40 12.18 -9.12 1.76
C ALA A 40 11.63 -10.56 1.75
N VAL A 41 12.47 -11.57 1.50
CA VAL A 41 12.06 -12.99 1.62
C VAL A 41 11.67 -13.35 3.05
N VAL A 42 12.46 -12.93 4.04
CA VAL A 42 12.14 -13.19 5.46
C VAL A 42 10.82 -12.51 5.84
N ARG A 43 10.63 -11.25 5.46
CA ARG A 43 9.39 -10.51 5.72
C ARG A 43 8.19 -11.18 5.06
N ALA A 44 8.29 -11.57 3.79
CA ALA A 44 7.22 -12.28 3.10
C ALA A 44 6.88 -13.63 3.75
N GLY A 45 7.86 -14.32 4.34
CA GLY A 45 7.64 -15.54 5.11
C GLY A 45 6.90 -15.28 6.43
N VAL A 46 7.23 -14.20 7.14
CA VAL A 46 6.53 -13.79 8.36
C VAL A 46 5.10 -13.36 8.03
N ASP A 47 4.91 -12.52 7.03
CA ASP A 47 3.58 -12.05 6.60
C ASP A 47 2.67 -13.22 6.18
N LEU A 48 3.25 -14.25 5.54
CA LEU A 48 2.53 -15.48 5.17
C LEU A 48 2.06 -16.25 6.42
N LEU A 49 2.92 -16.39 7.42
CA LEU A 49 2.59 -17.08 8.68
C LEU A 49 1.56 -16.30 9.50
N ASP A 50 1.74 -14.98 9.63
CA ASP A 50 0.78 -14.10 10.32
C ASP A 50 -0.60 -14.16 9.66
N ALA A 51 -0.64 -14.17 8.33
CA ALA A 51 -1.90 -14.24 7.61
C ALA A 51 -2.56 -15.63 7.68
N THR A 52 -1.80 -16.72 7.82
CA THR A 52 -2.38 -18.03 8.13
C THR A 52 -3.03 -18.07 9.50
N ASP A 53 -2.43 -17.42 10.50
CA ASP A 53 -2.99 -17.36 11.86
C ASP A 53 -4.20 -16.43 11.95
N ASP A 54 -4.21 -15.33 11.18
CA ASP A 54 -5.31 -14.37 11.10
C ASP A 54 -6.47 -14.82 10.18
N GLY A 55 -6.37 -15.99 9.52
CA GLY A 55 -7.37 -16.48 8.56
C GLY A 55 -7.46 -15.67 7.26
N ARG A 56 -6.46 -14.84 6.96
CA ARG A 56 -6.36 -14.07 5.70
C ARG A 56 -5.86 -15.00 4.59
N ARG A 57 -6.54 -15.02 3.43
CA ARG A 57 -6.03 -15.74 2.24
C ARG A 57 -4.75 -15.06 1.77
N VAL A 58 -3.64 -15.79 1.82
CA VAL A 58 -2.37 -15.32 1.27
C VAL A 58 -2.28 -15.74 -0.18
N GLU A 59 -2.38 -14.78 -1.08
CA GLU A 59 -1.97 -14.98 -2.47
C GLU A 59 -0.46 -15.30 -2.46
N PRO A 60 -0.03 -16.43 -3.04
CA PRO A 60 1.39 -16.74 -3.10
C PRO A 60 2.11 -15.59 -3.78
N ALA A 61 3.12 -15.03 -3.11
CA ALA A 61 3.95 -13.95 -3.66
C ALA A 61 4.49 -14.40 -5.03
N GLN A 62 3.86 -13.92 -6.10
CA GLN A 62 4.25 -14.28 -7.46
C GLN A 62 5.72 -13.87 -7.64
N PRO A 63 6.58 -14.73 -8.23
CA PRO A 63 7.96 -14.38 -8.52
C PRO A 63 7.94 -13.03 -9.23
N GLY A 64 8.74 -12.08 -8.72
CA GLY A 64 8.65 -10.67 -9.04
C GLY A 64 8.49 -10.47 -10.53
N ARG A 65 7.28 -10.08 -10.96
CA ARG A 65 7.17 -9.26 -12.15
C ARG A 65 8.04 -8.07 -11.82
N VAL A 66 9.12 -7.86 -12.57
CA VAL A 66 9.87 -6.61 -12.53
C VAL A 66 8.87 -5.55 -12.97
N VAL A 67 8.16 -5.00 -12.00
CA VAL A 67 7.22 -3.91 -12.21
C VAL A 67 8.13 -2.73 -12.47
N ASP A 68 8.15 -2.27 -13.72
CA ASP A 68 8.93 -1.09 -14.09
C ASP A 68 8.63 0.05 -13.10
N GLN A 69 9.64 0.88 -12.83
CA GLN A 69 9.54 1.94 -11.83
C GLN A 69 8.33 2.84 -12.10
N GLY A 70 7.97 3.08 -13.37
CA GLY A 70 6.76 3.82 -13.73
C GLY A 70 5.48 3.16 -13.27
N THR A 71 5.36 1.83 -13.39
CA THR A 71 4.18 1.09 -12.90
C THR A 71 4.13 1.04 -11.37
N ARG A 72 5.29 0.95 -10.69
CA ARG A 72 5.33 1.04 -9.23
C ARG A 72 4.90 2.42 -8.75
N ASP A 73 5.40 3.47 -9.37
CA ASP A 73 5.05 4.86 -9.01
C ASP A 73 3.58 5.14 -9.30
N ALA A 74 3.04 4.59 -10.39
CA ALA A 74 1.62 4.67 -10.71
C ALA A 74 0.73 3.96 -9.66
N VAL A 75 1.08 2.74 -9.25
CA VAL A 75 0.34 1.99 -8.22
C VAL A 75 0.42 2.71 -6.86
N LEU A 76 1.56 3.29 -6.51
CA LEU A 76 1.70 4.12 -5.32
C LEU A 76 0.83 5.38 -5.40
N GLY A 77 0.78 6.03 -6.57
CA GLY A 77 -0.10 7.16 -6.85
C GLY A 77 -1.58 6.82 -6.62
N VAL A 78 -2.04 5.70 -7.21
CA VAL A 78 -3.41 5.20 -7.01
C VAL A 78 -3.68 4.89 -5.54
N THR A 79 -2.74 4.23 -4.85
CA THR A 79 -2.90 3.87 -3.43
C THR A 79 -3.03 5.10 -2.53
N MET A 80 -2.22 6.14 -2.78
CA MET A 80 -2.33 7.41 -2.06
C MET A 80 -3.67 8.10 -2.32
N GLU A 81 -4.14 8.06 -3.56
CA GLU A 81 -5.41 8.67 -3.95
C GLU A 81 -6.61 7.97 -3.31
N ILE A 82 -6.63 6.63 -3.31
CA ILE A 82 -7.64 5.83 -2.60
C ILE A 82 -7.66 6.20 -1.11
N ARG A 83 -6.48 6.34 -0.48
CA ARG A 83 -6.38 6.71 0.93
C ARG A 83 -6.94 8.11 1.19
N ARG A 84 -6.66 9.07 0.30
CA ARG A 84 -7.21 10.43 0.36
C ARG A 84 -8.73 10.43 0.23
N ILE A 85 -9.26 9.68 -0.72
CA ILE A 85 -10.70 9.50 -0.92
C ILE A 85 -11.33 8.89 0.33
N GLY A 86 -10.77 7.80 0.86
CA GLY A 86 -11.24 7.16 2.10
C GLY A 86 -11.30 8.12 3.29
N ASN A 87 -10.30 8.99 3.44
CA ASN A 87 -10.32 10.03 4.47
C ASN A 87 -11.44 11.06 4.25
N ASN A 88 -11.68 11.48 3.01
CA ASN A 88 -12.77 12.38 2.67
C ASN A 88 -14.14 11.75 2.94
N VAL A 89 -14.34 10.49 2.53
CA VAL A 89 -15.56 9.72 2.81
C VAL A 89 -15.82 9.63 4.31
N ASN A 90 -14.78 9.32 5.10
CA ASN A 90 -14.91 9.24 6.55
C ASN A 90 -15.29 10.60 7.18
N GLN A 91 -14.73 11.71 6.68
CA GLN A 91 -15.13 13.05 7.13
C GLN A 91 -16.57 13.37 6.72
N MET A 92 -16.99 13.00 5.51
CA MET A 92 -18.38 13.15 5.05
C MET A 92 -19.35 12.37 5.92
N ALA A 93 -19.04 11.10 6.22
CA ALA A 93 -19.83 10.25 7.10
C ALA A 93 -19.97 10.87 8.51
N LYS A 94 -18.87 11.44 9.06
CA LYS A 94 -18.90 12.17 10.33
C LYS A 94 -19.76 13.43 10.26
N ARG A 95 -19.71 14.20 9.17
CA ARG A 95 -20.57 15.38 8.96
C ARG A 95 -22.05 15.01 8.87
N VAL A 96 -22.37 13.95 8.14
CA VAL A 96 -23.74 13.42 8.01
C VAL A 96 -24.27 12.91 9.35
N ASN A 97 -23.46 12.16 10.10
CA ASN A 97 -23.84 11.65 11.41
C ASN A 97 -23.87 12.73 12.51
N GLY A 98 -23.15 13.84 12.32
CA GLY A 98 -23.03 14.92 13.30
C GLY A 98 -24.04 16.08 13.14
N GLY A 99 -24.79 16.17 12.03
CA GLY A 99 -25.62 17.34 11.71
C GLY A 99 -27.11 17.04 11.55
N ARG A 100 -27.92 17.44 12.55
CA ARG A 100 -29.39 17.54 12.46
C ARG A 100 -29.75 18.83 11.70
N ALA A 101 -30.67 18.73 10.74
CA ALA A 101 -31.23 19.78 9.86
C ALA A 101 -30.34 20.19 8.66
N GLY A 102 -30.61 19.61 7.48
CA GLY A 102 -29.88 19.84 6.22
C GLY A 102 -29.44 18.56 5.49
N ALA A 103 -29.73 17.39 6.07
CA ALA A 103 -29.22 16.09 5.67
C ALA A 103 -29.37 15.75 4.19
N LEU A 104 -30.47 16.12 3.52
CA LEU A 104 -30.69 15.83 2.10
C LEU A 104 -29.76 16.62 1.16
N HIS A 105 -29.60 17.93 1.36
CA HIS A 105 -28.66 18.74 0.57
C HIS A 105 -27.20 18.35 0.87
N GLY A 106 -26.89 18.03 2.14
CA GLY A 106 -25.58 17.49 2.52
C GLY A 106 -25.28 16.14 1.86
N LEU A 107 -26.26 15.23 1.80
CA LEU A 107 -26.10 13.93 1.15
C LEU A 107 -25.91 14.07 -0.36
N THR A 108 -26.66 14.95 -1.02
CA THR A 108 -26.52 15.19 -2.47
C THR A 108 -25.15 15.76 -2.82
N GLY A 109 -24.62 16.70 -2.02
CA GLY A 109 -23.26 17.22 -2.18
C GLY A 109 -22.19 16.15 -1.96
N VAL A 110 -22.35 15.32 -0.92
CA VAL A 110 -21.46 14.18 -0.64
C VAL A 110 -21.46 13.15 -1.77
N VAL A 111 -22.63 12.83 -2.32
CA VAL A 111 -22.75 11.89 -3.45
C VAL A 111 -22.10 12.46 -4.72
N ALA A 112 -22.23 13.76 -4.98
CA ALA A 112 -21.56 14.42 -6.10
C ALA A 112 -20.03 14.39 -5.93
N GLU A 113 -19.52 14.71 -4.74
CA GLU A 113 -18.09 14.66 -4.44
C GLU A 113 -17.51 13.24 -4.55
N LEU A 114 -18.26 12.21 -4.11
CA LEU A 114 -17.88 10.80 -4.28
C LEU A 114 -17.82 10.40 -5.75
N ARG A 115 -18.78 10.86 -6.56
CA ARG A 115 -18.83 10.58 -8.00
C ARG A 115 -17.62 11.19 -8.72
N ASP A 116 -17.27 12.42 -8.38
CA ASP A 116 -16.11 13.11 -8.97
C ASP A 116 -14.79 12.47 -8.54
N GLN A 117 -14.70 12.01 -7.29
CA GLN A 117 -13.54 11.25 -6.81
C GLN A 117 -13.40 9.90 -7.52
N ALA A 118 -14.51 9.19 -7.74
CA ALA A 118 -14.51 7.93 -8.49
C ALA A 118 -14.12 8.13 -9.96
N ALA A 119 -14.59 9.20 -10.61
CA ALA A 119 -14.23 9.54 -11.98
C ALA A 119 -12.73 9.83 -12.14
N ARG A 120 -12.15 10.62 -11.22
CA ARG A 120 -10.70 10.88 -11.20
C ARG A 120 -9.88 9.61 -10.99
N LEU A 121 -10.37 8.70 -10.13
CA LEU A 121 -9.69 7.43 -9.90
C LEU A 121 -9.70 6.55 -11.16
N ALA A 122 -10.80 6.55 -11.91
CA ALA A 122 -10.91 5.86 -13.19
C ALA A 122 -9.93 6.43 -14.23
N GLU A 123 -9.82 7.75 -14.36
CA GLU A 123 -8.86 8.41 -15.27
C GLU A 123 -7.40 8.04 -14.94
N ILE A 124 -7.05 8.02 -13.65
CA ILE A 124 -5.71 7.62 -13.21
C ILE A 124 -5.47 6.14 -13.54
N THR A 125 -6.48 5.29 -13.38
CA THR A 125 -6.35 3.85 -13.63
C THR A 125 -6.25 3.52 -15.12
N ASP A 126 -7.00 4.23 -15.98
CA ASP A 126 -6.93 4.08 -17.43
C ASP A 126 -5.58 4.53 -18.02
N GLY A 127 -4.89 5.47 -17.37
CA GLY A 127 -3.53 5.88 -17.76
C GLY A 127 -2.43 4.85 -17.43
N ILE A 128 -2.78 3.76 -16.74
CA ILE A 128 -1.83 2.72 -16.26
C ILE A 128 -1.92 1.44 -17.11
N VAL A 129 -3.04 1.22 -17.82
CA VAL A 129 -3.31 0.01 -18.62
C VAL A 129 -2.80 0.13 -20.05
#